data_AF-A0A6A0HCL2-F1
#
_entry.id   AF-A0A6A0HCL2-F1
#
_cell.length_a   1.000
_cell.length_b   1.000
_cell.length_c   1.000
_cell.angle_alpha   90.00
_cell.angle_beta   90.00
_cell.angle_gamma   90.00
#
_symmetry.space_group_name_H-M   'P 1'
#
loop_
_entity.id
_entity.type
_entity.pdbx_description
1 polymer ?
#
loop_
_entity_poly.entity_id
_entity_poly.type
_entity_poly.pdbx_seq_one_letter_code
_entity_poly.pdbx_strand_id
1 'polypeptide(L)'
;MVVLQHFTWPIIFGPMFSGKTTELMRRIKRYQVAKHKCLVIKYANDIRYDSEQLSTHDHQTLAAVTATTLTGLMEAAHNYSIIGIDEGQFVSTSVLITVRFYWLANSELWYKCII
;
A
#
# COMPACT_ATOMS: atom_id res chain seq x y z
N MET A 1 -20.44 -10.21 13.55
CA MET A 1 -20.44 -8.88 12.91
C MET A 1 -19.68 -8.99 11.59
N VAL A 2 -20.39 -9.25 10.49
CA VAL A 2 -19.81 -9.28 9.15
C VAL A 2 -19.78 -7.83 8.67
N VAL A 3 -18.59 -7.22 8.63
CA VAL A 3 -18.42 -5.97 7.90
C VAL A 3 -18.30 -6.35 6.43
N LEU A 4 -19.43 -6.35 5.72
CA LEU A 4 -19.45 -6.31 4.26
C LEU A 4 -18.81 -4.98 3.86
N GLN A 5 -17.49 -5.01 3.63
CA GLN A 5 -16.75 -3.79 3.31
C GLN A 5 -16.95 -3.48 1.83
N HIS A 6 -17.95 -2.64 1.55
CA HIS A 6 -18.05 -1.93 0.28
C HIS A 6 -16.71 -1.25 -0.06
N PHE A 7 -16.32 -1.35 -1.33
CA PHE A 7 -15.13 -0.78 -2.00
C PHE A 7 -14.75 0.62 -1.53
N THR A 8 -14.07 0.73 -0.39
CA THR A 8 -13.57 2.00 0.16
C THR A 8 -12.06 1.90 0.25
N TRP A 9 -11.37 2.83 -0.41
CA TRP A 9 -9.92 2.97 -0.39
C TRP A 9 -9.60 3.93 0.75
N PRO A 10 -9.23 3.44 1.95
CA PRO A 10 -8.86 4.33 3.02
C PRO A 10 -7.57 5.08 2.63
N ILE A 11 -7.70 6.40 2.47
CA ILE A 11 -6.58 7.32 2.24
C ILE A 11 -6.14 7.91 3.58
N ILE A 12 -4.84 7.86 3.86
CA ILE A 12 -4.20 8.46 5.03
C ILE A 12 -3.55 9.78 4.58
N PHE A 13 -4.25 10.89 4.81
CA PHE A 13 -3.76 12.22 4.43
C PHE A 13 -3.21 13.01 5.62
N GLY A 14 -2.21 13.87 5.39
CA GLY A 14 -1.61 14.75 6.39
C GLY A 14 -0.26 15.32 5.97
N PRO A 15 0.23 16.40 6.62
CA PRO A 15 1.53 17.00 6.31
C PRO A 15 2.69 16.02 6.59
N MET A 16 3.90 16.37 6.14
CA MET A 16 5.10 15.64 6.58
C MET A 16 5.16 15.62 8.11
N PHE A 17 5.66 14.52 8.70
CA PHE A 17 5.73 14.28 10.15
C PHE A 17 4.40 14.06 10.88
N SER A 18 3.25 13.99 10.19
CA SER A 18 1.96 13.67 10.81
C SER A 18 1.72 12.17 11.09
N GLY A 19 2.75 11.33 10.95
CA GLY A 19 2.65 9.89 11.22
C GLY A 19 1.93 9.05 10.16
N LYS A 20 1.80 9.51 8.90
CA LYS A 20 1.13 8.75 7.81
C LYS A 20 1.71 7.35 7.62
N THR A 21 3.03 7.28 7.42
CA THR A 21 3.80 6.05 7.27
C THR A 21 3.62 5.12 8.48
N THR A 22 3.55 5.69 9.70
CA THR A 22 3.28 4.93 10.93
C THR A 22 1.89 4.31 10.92
N GLU A 23 0.86 5.05 10.52
CA GLU A 23 -0.52 4.54 10.44
C GLU A 23 -0.67 3.49 9.32
N LEU A 24 -0.02 3.69 8.17
CA LEU A 24 0.04 2.71 7.09
C LEU A 24 0.64 1.39 7.59
N MET A 25 1.83 1.44 8.20
CA MET A 25 2.47 0.24 8.77
C MET A 25 1.61 -0.42 9.83
N ARG A 26 0.98 0.35 10.72
CA ARG A 26 0.09 -0.20 11.75
C ARG A 26 -1.08 -0.97 11.14
N ARG A 27 -1.64 -0.50 10.03
CA ARG A 27 -2.69 -1.23 9.29
C ARG A 27 -2.16 -2.49 8.64
N ILE A 28 -1.03 -2.42 7.94
CA ILE A 28 -0.42 -3.59 7.31
C ILE A 28 -0.08 -4.67 8.34
N LYS A 29 0.56 -4.31 9.47
CA LYS A 29 0.87 -5.25 10.55
C LYS A 29 -0.38 -5.96 11.08
N ARG A 30 -1.52 -5.26 11.22
CA ARG A 30 -2.79 -5.89 11.63
C ARG A 30 -3.27 -6.93 10.63
N TYR A 31 -3.15 -6.67 9.32
CA TYR A 31 -3.50 -7.64 8.30
C TYR A 31 -2.54 -8.85 8.28
N GLN A 32 -1.24 -8.63 8.46
CA GLN A 32 -0.25 -9.71 8.59
C GLN A 32 -0.55 -10.63 9.79
N VAL A 33 -0.92 -10.06 10.95
CA VAL A 33 -1.37 -10.82 12.13
C VAL A 33 -2.59 -11.68 11.80
N ALA A 34 -3.52 -11.14 11.01
CA ALA A 34 -4.67 -11.87 10.47
C ALA A 34 -4.34 -12.80 9.29
N LYS A 35 -3.06 -13.10 9.03
CA LYS A 35 -2.56 -14.04 8.01
C LYS A 35 -2.83 -13.63 6.55
N HIS A 36 -3.11 -12.36 6.31
CA HIS A 36 -3.19 -11.83 4.96
C HIS A 36 -1.80 -11.66 4.34
N LYS A 37 -1.65 -12.05 3.06
CA LYS A 37 -0.48 -11.71 2.27
C LYS A 37 -0.51 -10.21 1.98
N CYS A 38 0.51 -9.48 2.43
CA CYS A 38 0.58 -8.04 2.31
C CYS A 38 1.78 -7.62 1.47
N LEU A 39 1.57 -6.73 0.51
CA LEU A 39 2.62 -6.05 -0.25
C LEU A 39 2.66 -4.59 0.19
N VAL A 40 3.85 -4.06 0.44
CA VAL A 40 4.06 -2.63 0.69
C VAL A 40 4.92 -2.05 -0.41
N ILE A 41 4.51 -0.92 -0.94
CA ILE A 41 5.15 -0.25 -2.06
C ILE A 41 5.61 1.12 -1.60
N LYS A 42 6.89 1.41 -1.82
CA LYS A 42 7.51 2.71 -1.54
C LYS A 42 7.86 3.38 -2.87
N TYR A 43 7.76 4.70 -2.93
CA TYR A 43 8.25 5.44 -4.08
C TYR A 43 9.77 5.34 -4.21
N ALA A 44 10.26 4.86 -5.35
CA ALA A 44 11.68 4.52 -5.52
C ALA A 44 12.63 5.73 -5.38
N ASN A 45 12.19 6.93 -5.76
CA ASN A 45 13.02 8.14 -5.64
C ASN A 45 12.92 8.79 -4.26
N ASP A 46 12.17 8.19 -3.32
CA ASP A 46 12.23 8.61 -1.92
C ASP A 46 13.47 8.02 -1.23
N ILE A 47 14.61 8.68 -1.46
CA ILE A 47 15.93 8.32 -0.93
C ILE A 47 16.20 8.87 0.47
N ARG A 48 15.20 9.50 1.12
CA ARG A 48 15.37 10.08 2.47
C ARG A 48 15.59 9.00 3.54
N TYR A 49 15.26 7.76 3.21
CA TYR A 49 15.36 6.57 4.05
C TYR A 49 15.78 5.35 3.22
N ASP A 50 16.08 4.22 3.87
CA ASP A 50 16.48 2.93 3.29
C ASP A 50 15.73 2.56 1.99
N SER A 51 16.45 2.08 0.98
CA SER A 51 15.91 1.67 -0.31
C SER A 51 15.05 0.41 -0.24
N GLU A 52 15.22 -0.45 0.76
CA GLU A 52 14.51 -1.75 0.81
C GLU A 52 13.44 -1.82 1.91
N GLN A 53 13.37 -0.79 2.77
CA GLN A 53 12.46 -0.80 3.92
C GLN A 53 11.68 0.50 4.03
N LEU A 54 10.40 0.35 4.33
CA LEU A 54 9.62 1.43 4.90
C LEU A 54 10.16 1.68 6.31
N SER A 55 10.61 2.88 6.59
CA SER A 55 11.05 3.25 7.94
C SER A 55 10.26 4.45 8.43
N THR A 56 9.96 4.44 9.72
CA THR A 56 9.40 5.60 10.40
C THR A 56 10.46 6.32 11.20
N HIS A 57 10.12 7.56 11.55
CA HIS A 57 10.89 8.36 12.49
C HIS A 57 11.11 7.64 13.84
N ASP A 58 10.20 6.75 14.24
CA ASP A 58 10.30 5.97 15.48
C ASP A 58 11.07 4.63 15.30
N HIS A 59 11.93 4.54 14.29
CA HIS A 59 12.76 3.37 13.96
C HIS A 59 12.02 2.05 13.71
N GLN A 60 10.70 2.08 13.48
CA GLN A 60 10.01 0.88 13.01
C GLN A 60 10.27 0.67 11.53
N THR A 61 10.57 -0.57 11.14
CA THR A 61 10.73 -0.93 9.75
C THR A 61 9.72 -1.98 9.29
N LEU A 62 9.45 -1.99 7.97
CA LEU A 62 8.62 -2.96 7.28
C LEU A 62 9.18 -3.18 5.88
N ALA A 63 9.31 -4.44 5.45
CA ALA A 63 9.78 -4.76 4.11
C ALA A 63 8.87 -4.12 3.05
N ALA A 64 9.48 -3.43 2.08
CA ALA A 64 8.77 -2.73 1.03
C ALA A 64 9.47 -2.92 -0.32
N VAL A 65 8.67 -2.93 -1.39
CA VAL A 65 9.18 -2.93 -2.76
C VAL A 65 9.19 -1.49 -3.25
N THR A 66 10.33 -1.03 -3.76
CA THR A 66 10.41 0.28 -4.40
C THR A 66 9.88 0.24 -5.82
N ALA A 67 9.08 1.24 -6.18
CA ALA A 67 8.60 1.41 -7.54
C ALA A 67 8.43 2.89 -7.91
N THR A 68 8.70 3.22 -9.18
CA THR A 68 8.30 4.48 -9.81
C THR A 68 6.94 4.36 -10.50
N THR A 69 6.59 3.16 -10.95
CA THR A 69 5.32 2.82 -11.59
C THR A 69 4.81 1.46 -11.09
N LEU A 70 3.49 1.25 -10.98
CA LEU A 70 2.95 -0.06 -10.58
C LEU A 70 2.75 -1.03 -11.76
N THR A 71 3.00 -0.61 -13.01
CA THR A 71 2.80 -1.47 -14.19
C THR A 71 3.63 -2.75 -14.10
N GLY A 72 4.91 -2.65 -13.70
CA GLY A 72 5.77 -3.82 -13.50
C GLY A 72 5.43 -4.65 -12.24
N LEU A 73 4.61 -4.13 -11.34
CA LEU A 73 4.18 -4.81 -10.12
C LEU A 73 2.80 -5.45 -10.22
N MET A 74 2.06 -5.23 -11.32
CA MET A 74 0.68 -5.71 -11.43
C MET A 74 0.60 -7.24 -11.34
N GLU A 75 1.45 -7.96 -12.07
CA GLU A 75 1.48 -9.43 -12.02
C GLU A 75 1.85 -9.94 -10.61
N ALA A 76 2.85 -9.33 -9.97
CA ALA A 76 3.24 -9.68 -8.61
C ALA A 76 2.14 -9.39 -7.58
N ALA A 77 1.40 -8.29 -7.76
CA ALA A 77 0.33 -7.82 -6.88
C ALA A 77 -0.82 -8.83 -6.73
N HIS A 78 -1.08 -9.67 -7.74
CA HIS A 78 -2.09 -10.74 -7.66
C HIS A 78 -1.91 -11.71 -6.50
N ASN A 79 -0.66 -11.94 -6.11
CA ASN A 79 -0.33 -12.88 -5.05
C ASN A 79 -0.60 -12.32 -3.64
N TYR A 80 -1.02 -11.05 -3.53
CA TYR A 80 -1.19 -10.35 -2.27
C TYR A 80 -2.64 -9.94 -2.03
N SER A 81 -3.15 -10.24 -0.84
CA SER A 81 -4.51 -9.88 -0.41
C SER A 81 -4.65 -8.40 0.01
N ILE A 82 -3.55 -7.76 0.39
CA ILE A 82 -3.51 -6.38 0.90
C ILE A 82 -2.33 -5.66 0.25
N ILE A 83 -2.55 -4.45 -0.23
CA ILE A 83 -1.48 -3.58 -0.75
C ILE A 83 -1.47 -2.25 0.00
N GLY A 84 -0.32 -1.90 0.56
CA GLY A 84 -0.05 -0.58 1.10
C GLY A 84 0.84 0.22 0.16
N ILE A 85 0.49 1.48 -0.11
CA ILE A 85 1.31 2.38 -0.95
C ILE A 85 1.68 3.56 -0.07
N ASP A 86 2.98 3.76 0.18
CA ASP A 86 3.47 4.96 0.84
C ASP A 86 3.85 6.03 -0.18
N GLU A 87 3.68 7.29 0.21
CA GLU A 87 3.93 8.46 -0.65
C GLU A 87 3.22 8.37 -2.01
N GLY A 88 1.98 7.89 -2.01
CA GLY A 88 1.17 7.64 -3.21
C GLY A 88 0.98 8.86 -4.13
N GLN A 89 1.18 10.08 -3.63
CA GLN A 89 1.15 11.30 -4.45
C GLN A 89 2.29 11.37 -5.49
N PHE A 90 3.37 10.61 -5.31
CA PHE A 90 4.48 10.53 -6.28
C PHE A 90 4.32 9.38 -7.27
N VAL A 91 3.32 8.53 -7.07
CA VAL A 91 2.96 7.48 -8.02
C VAL A 91 2.05 8.08 -9.08
N SER A 92 2.37 7.88 -10.36
CA SER A 92 1.61 8.45 -11.47
C SER A 92 0.09 8.18 -11.36
N THR A 93 -0.74 9.19 -11.59
CA THR A 93 -2.21 9.10 -11.53
C THR A 93 -2.79 8.00 -12.42
N SER A 94 -2.17 7.74 -13.57
CA SER A 94 -2.55 6.63 -14.46
C SER A 94 -2.55 5.29 -13.73
N VAL A 95 -1.65 5.13 -12.77
CA VAL A 95 -1.41 3.91 -12.04
C VAL A 95 -2.48 3.67 -10.96
N LEU A 96 -2.90 4.71 -10.23
CA LEU A 96 -4.03 4.65 -9.30
C LEU A 96 -5.32 4.24 -10.03
N ILE A 97 -5.49 4.74 -11.26
CA ILE A 97 -6.62 4.43 -12.13
C ILE A 97 -6.54 2.97 -12.61
N THR A 98 -5.37 2.50 -13.08
CA THR A 98 -5.20 1.10 -13.52
C THR A 98 -5.42 0.12 -12.37
N VAL A 99 -4.89 0.41 -11.19
CA VAL A 99 -5.16 -0.37 -9.96
C VAL A 99 -6.67 -0.47 -9.75
N ARG A 100 -7.41 0.65 -9.81
CA ARG A 100 -8.87 0.65 -9.65
C ARG A 100 -9.62 -0.15 -10.72
N PHE A 101 -9.28 0.02 -12.01
CA PHE A 101 -9.95 -0.68 -13.11
C PHE A 101 -9.69 -2.19 -13.08
N TYR A 102 -8.42 -2.56 -12.88
CA TYR A 102 -8.03 -3.96 -12.76
C TYR A 102 -8.74 -4.65 -11.58
N TRP A 103 -8.92 -3.92 -10.47
CA TRP A 103 -9.61 -4.44 -9.29
C TRP A 103 -11.11 -4.61 -9.44
N LEU A 104 -11.78 -3.67 -10.10
CA LEU A 104 -13.23 -3.76 -10.36
C LEU A 104 -13.55 -4.89 -11.33
N ALA A 105 -12.64 -5.23 -12.25
CA ALA A 105 -12.79 -6.30 -13.22
C ALA A 105 -12.62 -7.71 -12.62
N ASN A 106 -11.96 -7.86 -11.46
CA ASN A 106 -11.65 -9.14 -10.83
C ASN A 106 -12.44 -9.34 -9.51
N SER A 107 -13.75 -9.04 -9.56
CA SER A 107 -14.68 -8.90 -8.42
C SER A 107 -14.85 -10.10 -7.47
N GLU A 108 -14.17 -11.23 -7.70
CA GLU A 108 -14.22 -12.40 -6.82
C GLU A 108 -13.24 -12.36 -5.63
N LEU A 109 -12.37 -11.35 -5.56
CA LEU A 109 -11.34 -11.29 -4.54
C LEU A 109 -11.42 -9.99 -3.71
N TRP A 110 -11.62 -10.18 -2.41
CA TRP A 110 -11.79 -9.14 -1.39
C TRP A 110 -10.46 -8.52 -0.99
N TYR A 111 -9.82 -7.85 -1.94
CA TYR A 111 -8.56 -7.16 -1.70
C TYR A 111 -8.80 -5.75 -1.14
N LYS A 112 -7.97 -5.32 -0.19
CA LYS A 112 -8.02 -3.96 0.36
C LYS A 112 -6.71 -3.25 0.08
N CYS A 113 -6.81 -2.07 -0.52
CA CYS A 113 -5.66 -1.20 -0.72
C CYS A 113 -5.73 -0.02 0.25
N ILE A 114 -4.58 0.38 0.78
CA ILE A 114 -4.41 1.48 1.73
C ILE A 114 -3.36 2.40 1.13
N ILE A 115 -3.73 3.67 0.97
CA ILE A 115 -2.87 4.74 0.44
C ILE A 115 -2.63 5.74 1.56
#